data_AF-A0AAV1I6B3-F1
#
_entry.id   AF-A0AAV1I6B3-F1
#
_cell.length_a   1.000
_cell.length_b   1.000
_cell.length_c   1.000
_cell.angle_alpha   90.00
_cell.angle_beta   90.00
_cell.angle_gamma   90.00
#
_symmetry.space_group_name_H-M   'P 1'
#
loop_
_entity.id
_entity.type
_entity.pdbx_description
1 polymer ?
#
loop_
_entity_poly.entity_id
_entity_poly.type
_entity_poly.pdbx_seq_one_letter_code
_entity_poly.pdbx_strand_id
1 'polypeptide(L)' 'MARYGALEVFKFGCYISIPILMTIFVAGNPGRLESIIKNRAYVVYPPEGQRPPTAEELIDRINKNSRKQ' A
#
# COMPACT_ATOMS: atom_id res chain seq x y z
N MET A 1 21.66 -46.03 -9.28
CA MET A 1 21.02 -45.22 -8.21
C MET A 1 21.69 -43.86 -8.19
N ALA A 2 20.99 -42.82 -8.64
CA ALA A 2 21.57 -41.48 -8.77
C ALA A 2 22.03 -40.99 -7.39
N ARG A 3 23.34 -40.77 -7.24
CA ARG A 3 23.92 -40.01 -6.12
C ARG A 3 23.53 -38.55 -6.36
N TYR A 4 22.31 -38.15 -6.03
CA TYR A 4 21.94 -36.73 -6.07
C TYR A 4 23.00 -35.99 -5.25
N GLY A 5 23.74 -35.11 -5.93
CA GLY A 5 24.88 -34.44 -5.33
C GLY A 5 24.39 -33.58 -4.18
N ALA A 6 25.17 -33.45 -3.10
CA ALA A 6 24.84 -32.56 -1.97
C ALA A 6 24.45 -31.15 -2.44
N LEU A 7 25.01 -30.71 -3.57
CA LEU A 7 24.70 -29.43 -4.22
C LEU A 7 23.26 -29.35 -4.78
N GLU A 8 22.71 -30.45 -5.29
CA GLU A 8 21.33 -30.48 -5.81
C GLU A 8 20.31 -30.41 -4.68
N VAL A 9 20.56 -31.14 -3.59
CA VAL A 9 19.75 -31.07 -2.37
C VAL A 9 19.81 -29.68 -1.75
N PHE A 10 21.00 -29.06 -1.71
CA PHE A 10 21.15 -27.69 -1.23
C PHE A 10 20.36 -26.68 -2.08
N LYS A 11 20.49 -26.75 -3.41
CA LYS A 11 19.72 -25.90 -4.33
C LYS A 11 18.21 -26.05 -4.11
N PHE A 12 17.73 -27.30 -4.05
CA PHE A 12 16.33 -27.60 -3.78
C PHE A 12 15.87 -27.03 -2.43
N GLY A 13 16.69 -27.20 -1.39
CA GLY A 13 16.46 -26.60 -0.07
C GLY A 13 16.34 -25.09 -0.13
N CYS A 14 17.23 -24.39 -0.84
CA CYS A 14 17.15 -22.94 -1.03
C CYS A 14 15.87 -22.51 -1.76
N TYR A 15 15.49 -23.21 -2.84
CA TYR A 15 14.30 -22.86 -3.61
C TYR A 15 13.01 -22.92 -2.80
N ILE A 16 12.92 -23.82 -1.81
CA ILE A 16 11.75 -23.97 -0.96
C ILE A 16 11.85 -23.08 0.28
N SER A 17 12.99 -23.11 0.98
CA SER A 17 13.13 -22.42 2.25
C SER A 17 13.12 -20.90 2.11
N ILE A 18 13.76 -20.33 1.08
CA ILE A 18 13.86 -18.87 0.94
C ILE A 18 12.47 -18.23 0.78
N PRO A 19 11.59 -18.65 -0.14
CA PRO A 19 10.25 -18.06 -0.26
C PRO A 19 9.39 -18.25 0.98
N ILE A 20 9.45 -19.42 1.64
CA ILE A 20 8.70 -19.69 2.87
C ILE A 20 9.14 -18.75 3.98
N LEU A 21 10.45 -18.68 4.24
CA LEU A 21 11.00 -17.82 5.27
C LEU A 21 10.70 -16.36 4.96
N MET A 22 10.88 -15.93 3.70
CA MET A 22 10.56 -14.56 3.28
C MET A 22 9.10 -14.22 3.55
N THR A 23 8.17 -15.13 3.25
CA THR A 23 6.74 -14.95 3.56
C THR A 23 6.50 -14.79 5.05
N ILE A 24 7.09 -15.66 5.88
CA ILE A 24 6.91 -15.61 7.35
C ILE A 24 7.48 -14.31 7.93
N PHE A 25 8.70 -13.92 7.54
CA PHE A 25 9.37 -12.76 8.12
C PHE A 25 8.79 -11.43 7.62
N VAL A 26 8.38 -11.36 6.35
CA VAL A 26 7.90 -10.13 5.72
C VAL A 26 6.38 -10.01 5.82
N ALA A 27 5.64 -11.03 5.41
CA ALA A 27 4.17 -11.01 5.35
C ALA A 27 3.49 -11.54 6.63
N GLY A 28 4.21 -12.22 7.53
CA GLY A 28 3.66 -12.71 8.79
C GLY A 28 3.29 -11.60 9.79
N ASN A 29 3.69 -10.35 9.56
CA ASN A 29 3.27 -9.21 10.36
C ASN A 29 2.81 -8.05 9.45
N PRO A 30 1.52 -7.68 9.50
CA PRO A 30 0.98 -6.64 8.61
C PRO A 30 1.64 -5.27 8.82
N GLY A 31 2.04 -4.92 10.05
CA GLY A 31 2.71 -3.65 10.33
C GLY A 31 4.12 -3.56 9.72
N ARG A 32 4.86 -4.68 9.71
CA ARG A 32 6.18 -4.73 9.04
C ARG A 32 6.03 -4.64 7.52
N LEU A 33 5.05 -5.36 6.96
CA LEU A 33 4.76 -5.31 5.53
C LEU A 33 4.35 -3.90 5.09
N GLU A 34 3.46 -3.25 5.83
CA GLU A 34 3.00 -1.88 5.57
C GLU A 34 4.16 -0.88 5.61
N SER A 35 5.07 -1.00 6.57
CA SER A 35 6.28 -0.14 6.65
C SER A 35 7.19 -0.31 5.42
N ILE A 36 7.39 -1.54 4.96
CA ILE A 36 8.19 -1.82 3.75
C ILE A 36 7.53 -1.22 2.51
N ILE A 37 6.21 -1.37 2.38
CA ILE A 37 5.43 -0.81 1.26
C ILE A 37 5.50 0.71 1.28
N LYS A 38 5.30 1.36 2.43
CA LYS A 38 5.36 2.82 2.57
C LYS A 38 6.73 3.40 2.22
N ASN A 39 7.82 2.71 2.56
CA ASN A 39 9.18 3.13 2.18
C ASN A 39 9.46 3.11 0.67
N ARG A 40 8.62 2.44 -0.12
CA ARG A 40 8.75 2.30 -1.58
C ARG A 40 7.52 2.77 -2.35
N ALA A 41 6.54 3.37 -1.67
CA ALA A 41 5.31 3.81 -2.29
C ALA A 41 5.59 4.94 -3.30
N TYR A 42 5.42 4.64 -4.58
CA TYR A 42 5.62 5.58 -5.69
C TYR A 42 4.35 6.40 -6.01
N VAL A 43 3.19 5.97 -5.49
CA VAL A 43 1.92 6.64 -5.74
C VAL A 43 1.73 7.71 -4.68
N VAL A 44 2.09 8.95 -5.03
CA VAL A 44 1.69 10.14 -4.28
C VAL A 44 0.31 10.54 -4.76
N TYR A 45 -0.72 10.31 -3.94
CA TYR A 45 -2.02 10.90 -4.21
C TYR A 45 -1.87 12.42 -4.11
N PRO A 46 -2.38 13.17 -5.10
CA PRO A 46 -2.41 14.63 -4.98
C PRO A 46 -3.21 15.00 -3.73
N PRO A 47 -2.91 16.14 -3.08
CA PRO A 47 -3.69 16.62 -1.96
C PRO A 47 -5.17 16.60 -2.32
N GLU A 48 -6.02 16.06 -1.44
CA GLU A 48 -7.45 16.14 -1.65
C GLU A 48 -7.83 17.61 -1.91
N GLY A 49 -8.58 17.84 -3.00
CA GLY A 49 -9.03 19.19 -3.34
C GLY A 49 -9.89 19.78 -2.22
N GLN A 50 -10.19 21.08 -2.30
CA GLN A 50 -11.13 21.68 -1.37
C GLN A 50 -12.43 20.88 -1.38
N ARG A 51 -12.87 20.44 -0.20
CA ARG A 51 -14.16 19.77 -0.07
C ARG A 51 -15.23 20.67 -0.70
N PRO A 52 -16.18 20.09 -1.46
CA PRO A 52 -17.26 20.89 -2.01
C PRO A 52 -17.98 21.63 -0.88
N PRO A 53 -18.43 22.87 -1.12
CA PRO A 53 -19.18 23.62 -0.12
C PRO A 53 -20.42 22.84 0.29
N THR A 54 -20.78 22.96 1.57
CA THR A 54 -21.99 22.36 2.12
C THR A 54 -23.25 23.00 1.52
N ALA A 55 -24.39 22.30 1.58
CA ALA A 55 -25.66 22.83 1.09
C ALA A 55 -26.06 24.14 1.77
N GLU A 56 -25.77 24.27 3.07
CA GLU A 56 -26.00 25.49 3.86
C GLU A 56 -25.14 26.65 3.35
N GLU A 57 -23.84 26.41 3.10
CA GLU A 57 -22.94 27.41 2.52
C GLU A 57 -23.34 27.83 1.10
N LEU A 58 -23.94 26.92 0.32
CA LEU A 58 -24.49 27.23 -1.00
C LEU A 58 -25.71 28.16 -0.89
N ILE A 59 -26.63 27.88 0.04
CA ILE A 59 -27.82 28.71 0.28
C ILE A 59 -27.41 30.12 0.73
N ASP A 60 -26.42 30.23 1.61
CA ASP A 60 -25.91 31.53 2.06
C ASP A 60 -25.27 32.34 0.92
N ARG A 61 -24.53 31.68 0.02
CA ARG A 61 -23.98 32.33 -1.18
C ARG A 61 -25.08 32.84 -2.12
N ILE A 62 -26.15 32.06 -2.31
CA ILE A 62 -27.32 32.47 -3.11
C ILE A 62 -27.97 33.72 -2.50
N ASN A 63 -28.31 33.66 -1.21
CA ASN A 63 -28.96 34.76 -0.50
C ASN A 63 -28.10 36.04 -0.44
N LYS A 64 -26.77 35.90 -0.42
CA LYS A 64 -25.84 37.04 -0.44
C LYS A 64 -25.73 37.67 -1.82
N ASN A 65 -25.82 36.88 -2.89
CA ASN A 65 -25.82 37.38 -4.26
C ASN A 65 -27.13 38.08 -4.62
N SER A 66 -28.28 37.55 -4.18
CA SER A 66 -29.59 38.18 -4.37
C SER A 66 -29.75 39.51 -3.63
N ARG A 67 -28.94 39.76 -2.58
CA ARG A 67 -28.90 41.04 -1.85
C ARG A 67 -27.90 42.04 -2.44
N LYS A 68 -27.02 41.59 -3.34
CA LYS A 68 -26.00 42.43 -4.00
C LYS A 68 -26.42 42.89 -5.40
N GLN A 69 -27.37 42.19 -6.04
CA GLN A 69 -28.13 42.72 -7.17
C GLN A 69 -29.18 43.70 -6.66
#